data_AF-A0A7J9QQ48-F1
#
_entry.id   AF-A0A7J9QQ48-F1
#
_cell.length_a   1.000
_cell.length_b   1.000
_cell.length_c   1.000
_cell.angle_alpha   90.00
_cell.angle_beta   90.00
_cell.angle_gamma   90.00
#
_symmetry.space_group_name_H-M   'P 1'
#
loop_
_entity.id
_entity.type
_entity.pdbx_description
1 polymer ?
#
loop_
_entity_poly.entity_id
_entity_poly.type
_entity_poly.pdbx_seq_one_letter_code
_entity_poly.pdbx_strand_id
1 'polypeptide(L)' 'SLVLGGASYAYTFEEAGSFDYFCMVHPWMVGDVQVN' A
#
# COMPACT_ATOMS: atom_id res chain seq x y z
N SER A 1 7.14 -0.35 0.51
CA SER A 1 8.00 -1.29 -0.27
C SER A 1 8.07 -0.83 -1.72
N LEU A 2 9.18 -1.08 -2.43
CA LEU A 2 9.24 -0.89 -3.89
C LEU A 2 8.89 -2.20 -4.57
N VAL A 3 7.85 -2.20 -5.41
CA VAL A 3 7.39 -3.36 -6.17
C VAL A 3 7.68 -3.10 -7.65
N LEU A 4 8.44 -3.98 -8.28
CA LEU A 4 8.78 -3.88 -9.71
C LEU A 4 7.57 -4.26 -10.58
N GLY A 5 7.52 -3.76 -11.82
CA GLY A 5 6.47 -4.12 -12.76
C GLY A 5 6.40 -5.63 -12.97
N GLY A 6 5.19 -6.21 -12.80
CA GLY A 6 4.96 -7.65 -12.89
C GLY A 6 5.26 -8.45 -11.63
N ALA A 7 5.82 -7.82 -10.58
CA ALA A 7 5.97 -8.46 -9.28
C ALA A 7 4.69 -8.31 -8.43
N SER A 8 4.51 -9.23 -7.48
CA SER A 8 3.45 -9.17 -6.48
C SER A 8 4.04 -8.92 -5.09
N TYR A 9 3.27 -8.26 -4.24
CA TYR A 9 3.61 -7.99 -2.85
C TYR A 9 2.41 -8.34 -1.97
N ALA A 10 2.67 -8.88 -0.78
CA ALA A 10 1.65 -9.25 0.20
C ALA A 10 2.00 -8.66 1.56
N TYR A 11 0.98 -8.20 2.29
CA TYR A 11 1.09 -7.69 3.65
C TYR A 11 -0.19 -8.03 4.41
N THR A 12 -0.05 -8.50 5.65
CA THR A 12 -1.17 -8.76 6.57
C THR A 12 -1.25 -7.61 7.56
N PHE A 13 -2.44 -7.03 7.73
CA PHE A 13 -2.71 -6.03 8.76
C PHE A 13 -3.11 -6.75 10.04
N GLU A 14 -2.37 -6.52 11.13
CA GLU A 14 -2.62 -7.17 12.43
C GLU A 14 -3.59 -6.37 13.32
N GLU A 15 -3.85 -5.11 12.95
CA GLU A 15 -4.69 -4.18 13.72
C GLU A 15 -5.71 -3.49 12.79
N ALA A 16 -6.89 -3.20 13.33
CA ALA A 16 -7.91 -2.41 12.64
C ALA A 16 -7.47 -0.93 12.55
N GLY A 17 -7.78 -0.27 11.43
CA GLY A 17 -7.36 1.12 11.20
C GLY A 17 -7.40 1.55 9.73
N SER A 18 -6.95 2.79 9.50
CA SER A 18 -6.72 3.39 8.18
C SER A 18 -5.22 3.45 7.91
N PHE A 19 -4.82 3.00 6.73
CA PHE A 19 -3.42 2.94 6.31
C PHE A 19 -3.24 3.61 4.96
N ASP A 20 -2.52 4.74 4.96
CA ASP A 20 -2.19 5.46 3.74
C ASP A 20 -1.17 4.66 2.91
N TYR A 21 -1.49 4.54 1.63
CA TYR A 21 -0.63 3.97 0.61
C TYR A 21 -0.22 5.05 -0.38
N PHE A 22 1.07 5.10 -0.72
CA PHE A 22 1.56 5.93 -1.82
C PHE A 22 2.69 5.23 -2.59
N CYS A 23 2.81 5.57 -3.86
CA CYS A 23 3.92 5.12 -4.68
C CYS A 23 5.09 6.11 -4.60
N MET A 24 6.27 5.64 -4.18
CA MET A 24 7.46 6.50 -4.04
C MET A 24 7.95 7.10 -5.36
N VAL A 25 7.84 6.37 -6.48
CA VAL A 25 8.34 6.81 -7.80
C VAL A 25 7.29 7.57 -8.61
N HIS A 26 6.01 7.47 -8.21
CA HIS A 26 4.89 8.21 -8.80
C HIS A 26 4.06 8.83 -7.66
N PRO A 27 4.52 9.93 -7.04
CA PRO A 27 3.94 10.44 -5.78
C PRO A 27 2.45 10.82 -5.83
N TRP A 28 1.89 10.98 -7.02
CA TRP A 28 0.46 11.22 -7.25
C TRP A 28 -0.41 9.96 -7.12
N MET A 29 0.19 8.77 -7.14
CA MET A 29 -0.52 7.51 -6.90
C MET A 29 -0.65 7.30 -5.40
N VAL A 30 -1.76 7.78 -4.86
CA VAL A 30 -2.12 7.68 -3.43
C VAL A 30 -3.42 6.90 -3.26
N GLY A 31 -3.58 6.27 -2.11
CA GLY A 31 -4.80 5.59 -1.71
C GLY A 31 -4.84 5.35 -0.20
N ASP A 32 -6.00 4.92 0.30
CA ASP A 32 -6.22 4.55 1.70
C ASP A 32 -6.74 3.10 1.76
N VAL A 33 -6.26 2.34 2.74
CA VAL A 33 -6.72 0.98 3.02
C VAL A 33 -7.37 0.97 4.40
N GLN A 34 -8.64 0.60 4.43
CA GLN A 34 -9.43 0.55 5.67
C GLN A 34 -9.68 -0.89 6.12
N VAL A 35 -9.28 -1.20 7.35
CA VAL A 35 -9.41 -2.52 7.97
C VAL A 35 -10.36 -2.40 9.17
N ASN A 36 -11.46 -3.16 9.14
CA ASN A 36 -12.53 -3.15 10.15
C ASN A 36 -12.66 -4.50 10.85
#